data_AF-A0A5B9DIE1-F1
#
_entry.id   AF-A0A5B9DIE1-F1
#
_cell.length_a   1.000
_cell.length_b   1.000
_cell.length_c   1.000
_cell.angle_alpha   90.00
_cell.angle_beta   90.00
_cell.angle_gamma   90.00
#
_symmetry.space_group_name_H-M   'P 1'
#
loop_
_entity.id
_entity.type
_entity.pdbx_description
1 polymer ?
#
loop_
_entity_poly.entity_id
_entity_poly.type
_entity_poly.pdbx_seq_one_letter_code
_entity_poly.pdbx_strand_id
1 'polypeptide(L)' 'MDTHPLVYFRVHYDLLADARRTPQTADLQAASPADARERMLARAKAQSQRIHIHKTKVIREDAPC' A
#
# COMPACT_ATOMS: atom_id res chain seq x y z
N MET A 1 14.45 18.93 9.74
CA MET A 1 13.25 18.34 9.12
C MET A 1 13.74 17.22 8.23
N ASP A 2 13.71 15.98 8.72
CA ASP A 2 14.06 14.81 7.92
C ASP A 2 12.91 14.54 6.95
N THR A 3 12.93 15.25 5.82
CA THR A 3 12.02 14.96 4.71
C THR A 3 12.52 13.68 4.05
N HIS A 4 12.14 12.52 4.60
CA HIS A 4 12.41 11.25 3.94
C HIS A 4 11.85 11.31 2.50
N PRO A 5 12.63 10.92 1.48
CA PRO A 5 12.16 10.93 0.11
C PRO A 5 10.93 10.04 0.00
N LEU A 6 9.88 10.58 -0.60
CA LEU A 6 8.64 9.85 -0.81
C LEU A 6 8.84 8.87 -1.97
N VAL A 7 8.92 7.58 -1.65
CA VAL A 7 9.12 6.51 -2.63
C VAL A 7 7.80 5.79 -2.92
N TYR A 8 7.69 5.20 -4.11
CA TYR A 8 6.52 4.40 -4.47
C TYR A 8 6.67 2.98 -3.96
N PHE A 9 5.66 2.53 -3.21
CA PHE A 9 5.50 1.17 -2.75
C PHE A 9 4.31 0.51 -3.45
N ARG A 10 4.53 -0.69 -3.99
CA ARG A 10 3.47 -1.58 -4.44
C ARG A 10 3.03 -2.49 -3.30
N VAL A 11 1.80 -2.32 -2.86
CA VAL A 11 1.14 -3.18 -1.88
C VAL A 11 0.37 -4.26 -2.62
N HIS A 12 0.67 -5.52 -2.34
CA HIS A 12 -0.09 -6.67 -2.82
C HIS A 12 -1.06 -7.11 -1.73
N TYR A 13 -2.35 -7.19 -2.06
CA TYR A 13 -3.39 -7.54 -1.11
C TYR A 13 -4.52 -8.34 -1.78
N ASP A 14 -5.25 -9.14 -1.01
CA ASP A 14 -6.53 -9.67 -1.46
C ASP A 14 -7.66 -8.77 -0.97
N LEU A 15 -8.61 -8.47 -1.87
CA LEU A 15 -9.92 -7.96 -1.48
C LEU A 15 -10.79 -9.16 -1.04
N LEU A 16 -11.38 -9.06 0.14
CA LEU A 16 -12.23 -10.09 0.74
C LEU A 16 -13.69 -9.64 0.60
N ALA A 17 -14.41 -10.20 -0.39
CA ALA A 17 -15.83 -9.92 -0.63
C ALA A 17 -16.58 -11.25 -0.80
N ASP A 18 -17.71 -11.40 -0.10
CA ASP A 18 -18.63 -12.55 -0.26
C ASP A 18 -17.94 -13.92 -0.35
N ALA A 19 -17.07 -14.19 0.63
CA ALA A 19 -16.22 -15.40 0.74
C ALA A 19 -15.17 -15.61 -0.37
N ARG A 20 -15.08 -14.70 -1.35
CA ARG A 20 -14.05 -14.70 -2.38
C ARG A 20 -12.87 -13.82 -1.98
N ARG A 21 -11.67 -14.27 -2.37
CA ARG A 21 -10.43 -13.50 -2.28
C ARG A 21 -10.01 -13.12 -3.68
N THR A 22 -9.96 -11.82 -3.95
CA THR A 22 -9.54 -11.29 -5.24
C THR A 22 -8.19 -10.61 -5.10
N PRO A 23 -7.11 -11.16 -5.68
CA PRO A 23 -5.79 -10.55 -5.59
C PRO A 23 -5.75 -9.22 -6.34
N GLN A 24 -5.19 -8.20 -5.69
CA GLN A 24 -5.03 -6.84 -6.19
C GLN A 24 -3.67 -6.27 -5.80
N THR A 25 -3.29 -5.21 -6.51
CA THR A 25 -2.10 -4.42 -6.20
C THR A 25 -2.45 -2.95 -6.22
N ALA A 26 -1.91 -2.19 -5.27
CA ALA A 26 -2.01 -0.74 -5.24
C ALA A 26 -0.62 -0.12 -5.10
N ASP A 27 -0.34 0.88 -5.94
CA ASP A 27 0.88 1.66 -5.85
C ASP A 27 0.60 2.91 -5.00
N LEU A 28 1.34 3.06 -3.92
CA LEU A 28 1.18 4.13 -2.93
C LEU A 28 2.51 4.83 -2.72
N GLN A 29 2.49 6.16 -2.78
CA GLN A 29 3.63 6.95 -2.36
C GLN A 29 3.62 7.06 -0.83
N ALA A 30 4.74 6.70 -0.21
CA ALA A 30 4.91 6.65 1.24
C ALA A 30 6.38 6.86 1.62
N ALA A 31 6.63 7.24 2.88
CA ALA A 31 8.00 7.38 3.39
C ALA A 31 8.63 6.03 3.76
N SER A 32 7.81 5.00 4.01
CA SER A 32 8.27 3.68 4.41
C SER A 32 7.24 2.59 4.04
N PRO A 33 7.64 1.30 4.06
CA PRO A 33 6.70 0.19 3.86
C PRO A 33 5.57 0.15 4.89
N ALA A 34 5.84 0.61 6.13
CA ALA A 34 4.85 0.69 7.19
C ALA A 34 3.81 1.78 6.90
N ASP A 35 4.26 2.97 6.52
CA ASP A 35 3.38 4.08 6.10
C ASP A 35 2.52 3.69 4.89
N ALA A 36 3.10 3.00 3.91
CA ALA A 36 2.34 2.45 2.77
C ALA A 36 1.23 1.47 3.21
N ARG A 37 1.52 0.63 4.20
CA ARG A 37 0.55 -0.33 4.75
C ARG A 37 -0.57 0.39 5.50
N GLU A 38 -0.24 1.36 6.34
CA GLU A 38 -1.22 2.17 7.09
C GLU A 38 -2.14 2.94 6.14
N ARG A 39 -1.57 3.58 5.11
CA ARG A 39 -2.33 4.25 4.04
C ARG A 39 -3.26 3.30 3.31
N MET A 40 -2.81 2.08 3.00
CA MET A 40 -3.66 1.07 2.35
C MET A 40 -4.81 0.63 3.25
N LEU A 41 -4.56 0.40 4.54
CA LEU A 41 -5.60 0.03 5.51
C LEU A 41 -6.61 1.17 5.70
N ALA A 42 -6.14 2.42 5.76
CA ALA A 42 -7.00 3.60 5.84
C ALA A 42 -7.89 3.74 4.61
N ARG A 43 -7.33 3.53 3.41
CA ARG A 43 -8.10 3.50 2.14
C ARG A 43 -9.16 2.40 2.15
N ALA A 44 -8.80 1.19 2.55
CA ALA A 44 -9.75 0.07 2.61
C ALA A 44 -10.88 0.35 3.61
N LYS A 45 -10.55 0.94 4.78
CA LYS A 45 -11.54 1.37 5.77
C LYS A 45 -12.48 2.43 5.20
N ALA A 46 -11.96 3.44 4.50
CA ALA A 46 -12.77 4.48 3.87
C ALA A 46 -13.74 3.93 2.80
N GLN A 47 -13.35 2.83 2.15
CA GLN A 47 -14.18 2.14 1.15
C GLN A 47 -15.03 1.00 1.74
N SER A 48 -15.03 0.82 3.06
CA SER A 48 -15.68 -0.31 3.75
C SER A 48 -15.29 -1.69 3.18
N GLN A 49 -14.05 -1.81 2.69
CA GLN A 49 -13.51 -3.03 2.11
C GLN A 49 -12.72 -3.81 3.16
N ARG A 50 -12.93 -5.13 3.22
CA ARG A 50 -12.07 -6.04 3.97
C ARG A 50 -10.92 -6.46 3.07
N ILE A 51 -9.68 -6.23 3.49
CA ILE A 51 -8.49 -6.60 2.71
C ILE A 51 -7.52 -7.44 3.54
N HIS A 52 -6.71 -8.26 2.88
CA HIS A 52 -5.57 -8.97 3.46
C HIS A 52 -4.29 -8.56 2.72
N ILE A 53 -3.37 -7.87 3.39
CA ILE A 53 -2.10 -7.44 2.78
C ILE A 53 -1.05 -8.54 2.93
N HIS A 54 -0.48 -8.98 1.80
CA HIS A 54 0.52 -10.06 1.76
C HIS A 54 1.96 -9.54 1.83
N LYS A 55 2.26 -8.55 0.99
CA LYS A 55 3.61 -7.99 0.84
C LYS A 55 3.55 -6.56 0.34
N THR A 56 4.52 -5.76 0.78
CA THR A 56 4.75 -4.40 0.30
C THR A 56 6.16 -4.35 -0.28
N LYS A 57 6.30 -3.88 -1.52
CA LYS A 57 7.60 -3.78 -2.21
C LYS A 57 7.84 -2.34 -2.65
N VAL A 58 9.06 -1.83 -2.49
CA VAL A 58 9.46 -0.58 -3.15
C VAL A 58 9.55 -0.84 -4.67
N ILE A 59 8.99 0.08 -5.47
CA ILE A 59 8.99 -0.03 -6.94
C ILE A 59 9.64 1.17 -7.63
N ARG A 60 9.75 2.30 -6.95
CA ARG A 60 10.53 3.45 -7.41
C ARG A 60 10.98 4.23 -6.19
N GLU A 61 12.28 4.23 -5.94
CA GLU A 61 12.89 5.23 -5.10
C GLU A 61 12.95 6.51 -5.94
N ASP A 62 12.30 7.57 -5.48
CA ASP A 62 12.52 8.89 -6.07
C ASP A 62 13.96 9.27 -5.68
N ALA A 63 14.91 8.84 -6.50
CA ALA A 63 16.27 9.29 -6.41
C ALA A 63 16.25 10.72 -6.95
N PRO A 64 16.59 11.75 -6.15
CA PRO A 64 16.77 13.08 -6.69
C PRO A 64 17.87 12.98 -7.75
N CYS A 65 17.50 13.23 -9.00
CA CYS A 65 18.45 13.45 -10.09
C CYS A 65 19.13 14.80 -9.90
#